data_AF-A0A952RG99-F1
#
_entry.id   AF-A0A952RG99-F1
#
_cell.length_a   1.000
_cell.length_b   1.000
_cell.length_c   1.000
_cell.angle_alpha   90.00
_cell.angle_beta   90.00
_cell.angle_gamma   90.00
#
_symmetry.space_group_name_H-M   'P 1'
#
loop_
_entity.id
_entity.type
_entity.pdbx_description
1 polymer ?
#
loop_
_entity_poly.entity_id
_entity_poly.type
_entity_poly.pdbx_seq_one_letter_code
_entity_poly.pdbx_strand_id
1 'polypeptide(L)'
;MRNTVAALACGLFVTVVACGEVDPYGDLGDVNGASTAKDDDDSAASCSSEIKGVDPESLTACKGTKSGSKGRCVPKATLANFADTFESADCKGEAACVPEELVKSGSKIELKKCTGVLNSEGRCFWPLAKDVIANYDMLKGATKDQCEGDQVCAPCAHPVTKAETGLCKLGGGGNCDSGGTGGSSSNGTPDPIGKCPQEEEILPAESFKQEDCTSNMLCVDASLVGEQAGKLAKCKAGVCAPKKSVLRGGGYVPKTCKSTGGFEGRCSNVGIPEIGAQKALLPKADCDADELCAPCFDPRTGKETGACSQASCDKPKDPPKTFAQCCGGTGRCVPTEAAGENASSLGKDTCSGETPVCAPNEFVGLAQPRSCKAGFGLIKGICLSRCSVTTGGAFAGLIKGDCDDGELCAPCSKVPPGTAGCN
;
A
#
# COMPACT_ATOMS: atom_id res chain seq x y z
N MET A 1 -68.90 -13.58 30.29
CA MET A 1 -67.60 -12.88 30.21
C MET A 1 -66.51 -13.94 30.11
N ARG A 2 -66.09 -14.27 28.89
CA ARG A 2 -64.99 -15.20 28.60
C ARG A 2 -64.06 -14.45 27.64
N ASN A 3 -62.90 -14.04 28.15
CA ASN A 3 -61.89 -13.34 27.37
C ASN A 3 -61.02 -14.37 26.64
N THR A 4 -61.05 -14.27 25.31
CA THR A 4 -60.17 -14.99 24.39
C THR A 4 -58.90 -14.17 24.24
N VAL A 5 -57.77 -14.65 24.77
CA VAL A 5 -56.44 -14.07 24.54
C VAL A 5 -55.86 -14.71 23.29
N ALA A 6 -55.70 -13.93 22.23
CA ALA A 6 -54.99 -14.32 21.02
C ALA A 6 -53.47 -14.26 21.28
N ALA A 7 -52.82 -15.42 21.21
CA ALA A 7 -51.36 -15.53 21.23
C ALA A 7 -50.82 -15.25 19.82
N LEU A 8 -50.13 -14.12 19.66
CA LEU A 8 -49.43 -13.74 18.44
C LEU A 8 -48.02 -14.32 18.49
N ALA A 9 -47.79 -15.39 17.74
CA ALA A 9 -46.48 -16.02 17.59
C ALA A 9 -45.63 -15.19 16.59
N CYS A 10 -44.72 -14.36 17.11
CA CYS A 10 -43.64 -13.77 16.31
C CYS A 10 -42.56 -14.84 16.10
N GLY A 11 -42.48 -15.38 14.89
CA GLY A 11 -41.36 -16.20 14.43
C GLY A 11 -40.12 -15.33 14.27
N LEU A 12 -39.14 -15.55 15.15
CA LEU A 12 -37.81 -14.97 15.04
C LEU A 12 -37.00 -15.81 14.05
N PHE A 13 -36.85 -15.33 12.81
CA PHE A 13 -35.87 -15.87 11.88
C PHE A 13 -34.47 -15.45 12.35
N VAL A 14 -33.70 -16.40 12.88
CA VAL A 14 -32.26 -16.24 13.10
C VAL A 14 -31.57 -16.58 11.78
N THR A 15 -31.26 -15.56 10.99
CA THR A 15 -30.29 -15.67 9.90
C THR A 15 -28.89 -15.73 10.52
N VAL A 16 -28.32 -16.94 10.55
CA VAL A 16 -26.89 -17.14 10.80
C VAL A 16 -26.15 -16.64 9.57
N VAL A 17 -25.66 -15.41 9.62
CA VAL A 17 -24.64 -14.92 8.68
C VAL A 17 -23.33 -15.55 9.13
N ALA A 18 -22.91 -16.61 8.42
CA ALA A 18 -21.57 -17.15 8.54
C ALA A 18 -20.59 -16.09 8.02
N CYS A 19 -19.84 -15.46 8.93
CA CYS A 19 -18.62 -14.76 8.57
C CYS A 19 -17.61 -15.82 8.10
N GLY A 20 -17.35 -15.88 6.79
CA GLY A 20 -16.19 -16.59 6.26
C GLY A 20 -14.93 -15.90 6.78
N GLU A 21 -14.05 -16.68 7.40
CA GLU A 21 -12.72 -16.22 7.80
C GLU A 21 -11.93 -15.82 6.54
N VAL A 22 -11.31 -14.63 6.62
CA VAL A 22 -10.41 -14.13 5.60
C VAL A 22 -9.06 -14.79 5.85
N ASP A 23 -8.68 -15.72 4.99
CA ASP A 23 -7.31 -16.25 4.93
C ASP A 23 -6.38 -15.10 4.44
N PRO A 24 -5.43 -14.60 5.26
CA PRO A 24 -4.51 -13.56 4.82
C PRO A 24 -3.43 -14.07 3.84
N TYR A 25 -3.42 -15.36 3.51
CA TYR A 25 -2.50 -15.96 2.54
C TYR A 25 -3.26 -16.79 1.51
N GLY A 26 -3.94 -16.09 0.61
CA GLY A 26 -4.62 -16.68 -0.53
C GLY A 26 -3.78 -17.73 -1.26
N ASP A 27 -4.38 -18.91 -1.38
CA ASP A 27 -4.04 -20.00 -2.29
C ASP A 27 -3.90 -19.48 -3.73
N LEU A 28 -2.68 -19.52 -4.26
CA LEU A 28 -2.40 -19.41 -5.69
C LEU A 28 -1.98 -20.79 -6.16
N GLY A 29 -2.98 -21.56 -6.59
CA GLY A 29 -2.80 -22.84 -7.26
C GLY A 29 -1.96 -22.75 -8.52
N ASP A 30 -1.30 -23.86 -8.81
CA ASP A 30 -0.45 -24.13 -9.97
C ASP A 30 -1.02 -23.63 -11.30
N VAL A 31 -0.22 -22.85 -12.04
CA VAL A 31 -0.39 -22.59 -13.48
C VAL A 31 0.88 -22.93 -14.24
N ASN A 32 1.19 -24.23 -14.33
CA ASN A 32 1.96 -24.77 -15.44
C ASN A 32 0.98 -25.18 -16.54
N GLY A 33 0.65 -24.23 -17.42
CA GLY A 33 -0.22 -24.45 -18.57
C GLY A 33 0.17 -23.54 -19.71
N ALA A 34 1.13 -23.99 -20.52
CA ALA A 34 1.51 -23.35 -21.77
C ALA A 34 0.27 -23.20 -22.67
N SER A 35 -0.14 -21.97 -22.96
CA SER A 35 -0.95 -21.67 -24.12
C SER A 35 -0.46 -20.38 -24.77
N THR A 36 -0.01 -20.51 -26.01
CA THR A 36 0.37 -19.41 -26.89
C THR A 36 -0.90 -18.74 -27.40
N ALA A 37 -1.26 -17.61 -26.80
CA ALA A 37 -2.20 -16.66 -27.40
C ALA A 37 -1.41 -15.41 -27.81
N LYS A 38 -1.47 -15.09 -29.11
CA LYS A 38 -1.06 -13.80 -29.66
C LYS A 38 -2.12 -12.79 -29.23
N ASP A 39 -1.74 -11.85 -28.38
CA ASP A 39 -2.49 -10.62 -28.20
C ASP A 39 -1.74 -9.49 -28.91
N ASP A 40 -2.43 -8.90 -29.88
CA ASP A 40 -1.98 -7.76 -30.67
C ASP A 40 -1.98 -6.50 -29.76
N ASP A 41 -0.84 -6.23 -29.14
CA ASP A 41 -0.58 -4.97 -28.42
C ASP A 41 -0.15 -3.88 -29.43
N ASP A 42 -1.11 -3.43 -30.24
CA ASP A 42 -1.02 -2.22 -31.06
C ASP A 42 -1.75 -1.07 -30.33
N SER A 43 -1.23 -0.66 -29.17
CA SER A 43 -1.51 0.67 -28.60
C SER A 43 -0.32 1.61 -28.82
N ALA A 44 0.11 1.73 -30.07
CA ALA A 44 0.86 2.89 -30.51
C ALA A 44 -0.08 4.11 -30.41
N ALA A 45 0.26 5.07 -29.55
CA ALA A 45 -0.47 6.32 -29.40
C ALA A 45 -0.60 7.02 -30.76
N SER A 46 -1.73 6.83 -31.44
CA SER A 46 -2.08 7.59 -32.64
C SER A 46 -2.22 9.05 -32.23
N CYS A 47 -1.37 9.93 -32.78
CA CYS A 47 -1.43 11.35 -32.48
C CYS A 47 -2.85 11.87 -32.72
N SER A 48 -3.42 12.45 -31.65
CA SER A 48 -4.76 13.00 -31.64
C SER A 48 -4.85 14.13 -32.66
N SER A 49 -5.98 14.21 -33.36
CA SER A 49 -6.29 15.34 -34.24
C SER A 49 -6.19 16.66 -33.47
N GLU A 50 -5.50 17.64 -34.04
CA GLU A 50 -5.39 19.00 -33.46
C GLU A 50 -6.79 19.55 -33.11
N ILE A 51 -6.95 20.03 -31.87
CA ILE A 51 -8.13 20.80 -31.50
C ILE A 51 -8.01 22.15 -32.20
N LYS A 52 -8.90 22.40 -33.16
CA LYS A 52 -9.00 23.72 -33.81
C LYS A 52 -9.60 24.71 -32.82
N GLY A 53 -8.98 25.88 -32.73
CA GLY A 53 -9.56 27.01 -32.02
C GLY A 53 -10.94 27.36 -32.60
N VAL A 54 -11.89 27.67 -31.73
CA VAL A 54 -13.22 28.16 -32.07
C VAL A 54 -13.48 29.47 -31.35
N ASP A 55 -14.37 30.30 -31.89
CA ASP A 55 -14.75 31.55 -31.24
C ASP A 55 -15.45 31.26 -29.89
N PRO A 56 -14.89 31.66 -28.74
CA PRO A 56 -15.49 31.41 -27.44
C PRO A 56 -16.88 32.02 -27.28
N GLU A 57 -17.20 33.11 -27.99
CA GLU A 57 -18.52 33.76 -27.89
C GLU A 57 -19.64 32.93 -28.52
N SER A 58 -19.29 32.00 -29.41
CA SER A 58 -20.25 31.05 -30.00
C SER A 58 -20.67 29.93 -29.06
N LEU A 59 -20.00 29.78 -27.92
CA LEU A 59 -20.24 28.71 -26.95
C LEU A 59 -20.87 29.24 -25.66
N THR A 60 -21.59 28.37 -24.96
CA THR A 60 -22.19 28.71 -23.66
C THR A 60 -21.10 28.87 -22.59
N ALA A 61 -21.13 29.94 -21.82
CA ALA A 61 -20.23 30.13 -20.67
C ALA A 61 -20.46 29.08 -19.59
N CYS A 62 -19.38 28.64 -18.95
CA CYS A 62 -19.41 27.72 -17.83
C CYS A 62 -18.55 28.20 -16.67
N LYS A 63 -18.84 27.70 -15.47
CA LYS A 63 -18.13 28.03 -14.24
C LYS A 63 -17.67 26.76 -13.53
N GLY A 64 -16.36 26.61 -13.41
CA GLY A 64 -15.70 25.49 -12.75
C GLY A 64 -16.08 25.34 -11.27
N THR A 65 -15.96 24.10 -10.79
CA THR A 65 -16.32 23.75 -9.41
C THR A 65 -15.31 24.28 -8.39
N LYS A 66 -14.04 24.46 -8.80
CA LYS A 66 -12.97 25.09 -8.00
C LYS A 66 -12.72 26.52 -8.48
N SER A 67 -12.46 27.41 -7.52
CA SER A 67 -12.21 28.86 -7.69
C SER A 67 -13.26 29.69 -8.44
N GLY A 68 -14.30 29.07 -9.00
CA GLY A 68 -15.22 29.72 -9.92
C GLY A 68 -14.58 30.06 -11.27
N SER A 69 -13.63 29.22 -11.70
CA SER A 69 -12.90 29.38 -12.96
C SER A 69 -13.84 29.48 -14.15
N LYS A 70 -13.58 30.43 -15.05
CA LYS A 70 -14.46 30.70 -16.18
C LYS A 70 -14.01 29.90 -17.41
N GLY A 71 -14.98 29.35 -18.13
CA GLY A 71 -14.73 28.61 -19.36
C GLY A 71 -15.88 28.70 -20.35
N ARG A 72 -15.85 27.80 -21.33
CA ARG A 72 -16.94 27.52 -22.27
C ARG A 72 -17.28 26.04 -22.31
N CYS A 73 -18.55 25.74 -22.49
CA CYS A 73 -19.03 24.39 -22.74
C CYS A 73 -18.68 23.95 -24.16
N VAL A 74 -17.72 23.04 -24.26
CA VAL A 74 -17.26 22.46 -25.52
C VAL A 74 -17.78 21.03 -25.61
N PRO A 75 -18.44 20.62 -26.71
CA PRO A 75 -18.83 19.23 -26.90
C PRO A 75 -17.62 18.30 -26.80
N LYS A 76 -17.72 17.22 -26.01
CA LYS A 76 -16.59 16.28 -25.82
C LYS A 76 -16.06 15.71 -27.14
N ALA A 77 -16.95 15.49 -28.11
CA ALA A 77 -16.59 15.01 -29.45
C ALA A 77 -15.59 15.92 -30.19
N THR A 78 -15.50 17.22 -29.85
CA THR A 78 -14.55 18.15 -30.48
C THR A 78 -13.22 18.27 -29.73
N LEU A 79 -13.11 17.67 -28.54
CA LEU A 79 -11.90 17.71 -27.70
C LEU A 79 -10.93 16.55 -27.96
N ALA A 80 -11.30 15.60 -28.82
CA ALA A 80 -10.51 14.40 -29.10
C ALA A 80 -10.04 13.73 -27.77
N ASN A 81 -8.75 13.47 -27.60
CA ASN A 81 -8.22 12.81 -26.40
C ASN A 81 -8.34 13.64 -25.11
N PHE A 82 -8.71 14.93 -25.19
CA PHE A 82 -8.91 15.78 -24.02
C PHE A 82 -10.35 15.77 -23.49
N ALA A 83 -11.25 14.98 -24.11
CA ALA A 83 -12.66 14.90 -23.74
C ALA A 83 -12.89 14.59 -22.25
N ASP A 84 -11.99 13.82 -21.63
CA ASP A 84 -12.11 13.42 -20.24
C ASP A 84 -11.17 14.15 -19.28
N THR A 85 -10.30 15.03 -19.78
CA THR A 85 -9.40 15.85 -18.97
C THR A 85 -10.16 16.91 -18.17
N PHE A 86 -11.21 17.49 -18.76
CA PHE A 86 -11.95 18.61 -18.18
C PHE A 86 -13.22 18.14 -17.44
N GLU A 87 -13.58 18.86 -16.39
CA GLU A 87 -14.85 18.65 -15.71
C GLU A 87 -16.05 19.07 -16.57
N SER A 88 -17.24 18.53 -16.29
CA SER A 88 -18.47 19.00 -16.93
C SER A 88 -18.99 20.32 -16.34
N ALA A 89 -18.69 20.60 -15.06
CA ALA A 89 -19.21 21.75 -14.33
C ALA A 89 -20.73 21.96 -14.55
N ASP A 90 -21.16 23.16 -14.93
CA ASP A 90 -22.54 23.53 -15.24
C ASP A 90 -22.92 23.32 -16.73
N CYS A 91 -22.07 22.67 -17.51
CA CYS A 91 -22.37 22.32 -18.90
C CYS A 91 -23.44 21.24 -19.00
N LYS A 92 -24.34 21.40 -19.98
CA LYS A 92 -25.43 20.45 -20.27
C LYS A 92 -24.97 19.41 -21.30
N GLY A 93 -25.49 18.20 -21.18
CA GLY A 93 -25.21 17.11 -22.12
C GLY A 93 -23.76 16.63 -22.08
N GLU A 94 -23.26 16.10 -23.19
CA GLU A 94 -21.89 15.60 -23.32
C GLU A 94 -20.89 16.73 -23.64
N ALA A 95 -20.90 17.78 -22.83
CA ALA A 95 -19.97 18.89 -22.93
C ALA A 95 -19.06 18.96 -21.70
N ALA A 96 -17.85 19.48 -21.90
CA ALA A 96 -16.88 19.77 -20.84
C ALA A 96 -16.66 21.29 -20.73
N CYS A 97 -16.34 21.75 -19.53
CA CYS A 97 -16.03 23.14 -19.25
C CYS A 97 -14.54 23.41 -19.49
N VAL A 98 -14.24 24.10 -20.59
CA VAL A 98 -12.88 24.29 -21.09
C VAL A 98 -12.46 25.76 -20.94
N PRO A 99 -11.21 26.07 -20.53
CA PRO A 99 -10.75 27.45 -20.41
C PRO A 99 -10.91 28.23 -21.72
N GLU A 100 -11.38 29.48 -21.64
CA GLU A 100 -11.65 30.31 -22.82
C GLU A 100 -10.43 30.44 -23.75
N GLU A 101 -9.23 30.59 -23.18
CA GLU A 101 -7.98 30.68 -23.94
C GLU A 101 -7.66 29.40 -24.73
N LEU A 102 -7.96 28.23 -24.15
CA LEU A 102 -7.77 26.94 -24.81
C LEU A 102 -8.83 26.73 -25.90
N VAL A 103 -10.06 27.19 -25.68
CA VAL A 103 -11.12 27.19 -26.70
C VAL A 103 -10.74 28.05 -27.89
N LYS A 104 -10.23 29.26 -27.63
CA LYS A 104 -9.82 30.22 -28.67
C LYS A 104 -8.62 29.74 -29.47
N SER A 105 -7.61 29.22 -28.77
CA SER A 105 -6.30 28.91 -29.37
C SER A 105 -6.18 27.44 -29.81
N GLY A 106 -7.07 26.57 -29.32
CA GLY A 106 -6.99 25.13 -29.55
C GLY A 106 -5.67 24.54 -29.03
N SER A 107 -5.11 23.57 -29.75
CA SER A 107 -3.83 22.93 -29.40
C SER A 107 -2.60 23.85 -29.52
N LYS A 108 -2.76 25.08 -30.04
CA LYS A 108 -1.67 26.05 -30.25
C LYS A 108 -1.42 26.98 -29.07
N ILE A 109 -2.09 26.77 -27.94
CA ILE A 109 -1.94 27.62 -26.76
C ILE A 109 -0.55 27.51 -26.14
N GLU A 110 0.19 28.62 -26.05
CA GLU A 110 1.43 28.66 -25.28
C GLU A 110 1.13 28.93 -23.81
N LEU A 111 1.33 27.92 -22.96
CA LEU A 111 1.13 28.07 -21.53
C LEU A 111 2.36 28.69 -20.88
N LYS A 112 2.13 29.66 -19.98
CA LYS A 112 3.18 30.29 -19.19
C LYS A 112 3.93 29.24 -18.36
N LYS A 113 5.26 29.25 -18.44
CA LYS A 113 6.11 28.38 -17.62
C LYS A 113 6.04 28.80 -16.16
N CYS A 114 6.08 27.84 -15.27
CA CYS A 114 6.15 28.05 -13.84
C CYS A 114 6.93 26.89 -13.19
N THR A 115 7.32 27.09 -11.94
CA THR A 115 7.94 26.08 -11.10
C THR A 115 6.92 25.64 -10.06
N GLY A 116 6.48 24.38 -10.16
CA GLY A 116 5.40 23.83 -9.37
C GLY A 116 5.84 23.27 -8.02
N VAL A 117 5.01 22.40 -7.45
CA VAL A 117 5.38 21.59 -6.28
C VAL A 117 6.70 20.87 -6.60
N LEU A 118 7.59 20.73 -5.62
CA LEU A 118 8.84 19.98 -5.77
C LEU A 118 9.83 20.57 -6.79
N ASN A 119 9.85 21.91 -6.98
CA ASN A 119 10.68 22.59 -7.99
C ASN A 119 10.51 22.05 -9.43
N SER A 120 9.44 21.29 -9.67
CA SER A 120 9.21 20.67 -10.97
C SER A 120 8.86 21.71 -12.01
N GLU A 121 9.34 21.49 -13.25
CA GLU A 121 8.87 22.27 -14.38
C GLU A 121 7.34 22.08 -14.51
N GLY A 122 6.63 23.19 -14.68
CA GLY A 122 5.18 23.18 -14.85
C GLY A 122 4.70 24.23 -15.84
N ARG A 123 3.39 24.25 -16.02
CA ARG A 123 2.65 25.25 -16.80
C ARG A 123 1.52 25.81 -15.96
N CYS A 124 1.33 27.12 -16.04
CA CYS A 124 0.17 27.75 -15.46
C CYS A 124 -1.08 27.23 -16.15
N PHE A 125 -1.95 26.60 -15.39
CA PHE A 125 -3.11 25.89 -15.91
C PHE A 125 -4.34 26.15 -15.05
N TRP A 126 -5.49 26.20 -15.71
CA TRP A 126 -6.76 26.48 -15.05
C TRP A 126 -7.25 25.25 -14.27
N PRO A 127 -7.89 25.46 -13.10
CA PRO A 127 -8.46 24.37 -12.31
C PRO A 127 -9.84 23.97 -12.85
N LEU A 128 -9.89 23.70 -14.16
CA LEU A 128 -11.00 23.09 -14.89
C LEU A 128 -10.65 21.65 -15.32
N ALA A 129 -9.36 21.29 -15.33
CA ALA A 129 -8.95 19.90 -15.51
C ALA A 129 -9.13 19.11 -14.21
N LYS A 130 -9.67 17.89 -14.31
CA LYS A 130 -10.02 17.03 -13.17
C LYS A 130 -8.82 16.78 -12.25
N ASP A 131 -7.65 16.50 -12.80
CA ASP A 131 -6.44 16.25 -12.01
C ASP A 131 -5.96 17.49 -11.27
N VAL A 132 -6.10 18.66 -11.90
CA VAL A 132 -5.78 19.96 -11.29
C VAL A 132 -6.79 20.30 -10.19
N ILE A 133 -8.08 19.98 -10.39
CA ILE A 133 -9.15 20.14 -9.40
C ILE A 133 -8.90 19.26 -8.18
N ALA A 134 -8.57 17.98 -8.39
CA ALA A 134 -8.30 17.01 -7.33
C ALA A 134 -7.12 17.44 -6.44
N ASN A 135 -6.13 18.11 -7.04
CA ASN A 135 -4.89 18.54 -6.37
C ASN A 135 -4.83 20.05 -6.11
N TYR A 136 -5.94 20.78 -6.26
CA TYR A 136 -5.96 22.24 -6.34
C TYR A 136 -5.30 22.92 -5.14
N ASP A 137 -5.65 22.50 -3.92
CA ASP A 137 -5.19 23.16 -2.70
C ASP A 137 -3.67 23.02 -2.52
N MET A 138 -3.12 21.85 -2.88
CA MET A 138 -1.66 21.62 -2.90
C MET A 138 -0.98 22.46 -3.98
N LEU A 139 -1.48 22.42 -5.22
CA LEU A 139 -0.89 23.15 -6.35
C LEU A 139 -0.93 24.66 -6.11
N LYS A 140 -2.03 25.18 -5.57
CA LYS A 140 -2.19 26.60 -5.26
C LYS A 140 -1.17 27.07 -4.23
N GLY A 141 -0.92 26.29 -3.18
CA GLY A 141 0.11 26.61 -2.19
C GLY A 141 1.51 26.73 -2.79
N ALA A 142 1.86 25.87 -3.75
CA ALA A 142 3.16 25.89 -4.42
C ALA A 142 3.27 26.96 -5.53
N THR A 143 2.16 27.34 -6.15
CA THR A 143 2.13 28.25 -7.30
C THR A 143 2.67 29.64 -6.98
N LYS A 144 2.35 30.18 -5.79
CA LYS A 144 2.65 31.57 -5.41
C LYS A 144 2.14 32.54 -6.49
N ASP A 145 2.92 33.57 -6.83
CA ASP A 145 2.53 34.64 -7.77
C ASP A 145 2.95 34.36 -9.24
N GLN A 146 3.31 33.12 -9.56
CA GLN A 146 3.83 32.76 -10.89
C GLN A 146 2.75 32.75 -11.97
N CYS A 147 1.53 32.37 -11.59
CA CYS A 147 0.40 32.18 -12.48
C CYS A 147 -0.68 33.25 -12.25
N GLU A 148 -1.45 33.53 -13.30
CA GLU A 148 -2.37 34.67 -13.31
C GLU A 148 -3.78 34.23 -12.91
N GLY A 149 -4.45 35.10 -12.16
CA GLY A 149 -5.82 34.89 -11.71
C GLY A 149 -5.95 33.65 -10.83
N ASP A 150 -6.68 32.66 -11.32
CA ASP A 150 -7.03 31.42 -10.64
C ASP A 150 -6.21 30.21 -11.12
N GLN A 151 -5.29 30.42 -12.06
CA GLN A 151 -4.39 29.39 -12.54
C GLN A 151 -3.48 28.89 -11.42
N VAL A 152 -3.16 27.60 -11.48
CA VAL A 152 -2.15 26.96 -10.63
C VAL A 152 -1.04 26.40 -11.49
N CYS A 153 0.16 26.29 -10.92
CA CYS A 153 1.29 25.68 -11.58
C CYS A 153 1.14 24.17 -11.56
N ALA A 154 0.65 23.61 -12.67
CA ALA A 154 0.49 22.18 -12.86
C ALA A 154 1.78 21.58 -13.46
N PRO A 155 2.32 20.48 -12.89
CA PRO A 155 3.63 19.96 -13.26
C PRO A 155 3.59 19.23 -14.63
N CYS A 156 4.72 19.26 -15.35
CA CYS A 156 4.89 18.53 -16.63
C CYS A 156 4.81 17.02 -16.48
N ALA A 157 5.23 16.51 -15.32
CA ALA A 157 5.20 15.11 -14.96
C ALA A 157 4.59 14.96 -13.57
N HIS A 158 3.87 13.87 -13.35
CA HIS A 158 3.32 13.57 -12.04
C HIS A 158 4.45 13.50 -11.01
N PRO A 159 4.38 14.23 -9.88
CA PRO A 159 5.52 14.41 -8.97
C PRO A 159 6.00 13.08 -8.35
N VAL A 160 5.07 12.16 -8.11
CA VAL A 160 5.34 10.82 -7.56
C VAL A 160 5.71 9.81 -8.65
N THR A 161 4.79 9.46 -9.55
CA THR A 161 4.97 8.40 -10.55
C THR A 161 5.90 8.77 -11.71
N LYS A 162 6.24 10.06 -11.88
CA LYS A 162 7.00 10.61 -13.01
C LYS A 162 6.31 10.43 -14.38
N ALA A 163 5.06 9.97 -14.41
CA ALA A 163 4.30 9.87 -15.64
C ALA A 163 4.08 11.26 -16.27
N GLU A 164 4.29 11.38 -17.57
CA GLU A 164 4.06 12.61 -18.32
C GLU A 164 2.59 13.03 -18.21
N THR A 165 2.34 14.27 -17.79
CA THR A 165 0.96 14.82 -17.73
C THR A 165 0.49 15.36 -19.08
N GLY A 166 1.42 15.51 -20.03
CA GLY A 166 1.16 16.11 -21.34
C GLY A 166 1.06 17.64 -21.32
N LEU A 167 0.99 18.29 -20.16
CA LEU A 167 0.82 19.75 -20.07
C LEU A 167 1.94 20.53 -20.76
N CYS A 168 3.18 20.07 -20.66
CA CYS A 168 4.32 20.77 -21.23
C CYS A 168 4.51 20.53 -22.73
N LYS A 169 3.71 19.62 -23.30
CA LYS A 169 3.60 19.35 -24.73
C LYS A 169 2.43 20.09 -25.37
N LEU A 170 1.52 20.66 -24.58
CA LEU A 170 0.47 21.56 -25.09
C LEU A 170 1.12 22.84 -25.64
N GLY A 171 0.79 23.21 -26.88
CA GLY A 171 1.26 24.45 -27.52
C GLY A 171 2.59 24.38 -28.23
N GLY A 172 3.46 23.44 -27.87
CA GLY A 172 4.70 23.22 -28.61
C GLY A 172 4.38 22.44 -29.88
N GLY A 173 4.38 23.10 -31.04
CA GLY A 173 4.19 22.49 -32.37
C GLY A 173 5.29 21.50 -32.77
N GLY A 174 5.64 20.58 -31.87
CA GLY A 174 6.52 19.46 -32.15
C GLY A 174 5.78 18.49 -33.05
N ASN A 175 6.28 18.33 -34.27
CA ASN A 175 5.94 17.19 -35.13
C ASN A 175 5.96 15.92 -34.27
N CYS A 176 4.88 15.14 -34.32
CA CYS A 176 4.88 13.77 -33.88
C CYS A 176 5.87 12.98 -34.74
N ASP A 177 7.15 12.96 -34.38
CA ASP A 177 8.10 12.00 -34.97
C ASP A 177 7.91 10.67 -34.24
N SER A 178 7.07 9.82 -34.84
CA SER A 178 6.87 8.43 -34.43
C SER A 178 8.14 7.63 -34.78
N GLY A 179 9.21 7.85 -34.03
CA GLY A 179 10.48 7.18 -34.26
C GLY A 179 11.58 7.65 -33.32
N GLY A 180 11.56 7.20 -32.06
CA GLY A 180 12.62 7.58 -31.12
C GLY A 180 12.59 6.79 -29.82
N THR A 181 13.24 5.62 -29.84
CA THR A 181 13.73 4.91 -28.65
C THR A 181 14.49 5.87 -27.74
N GLY A 182 14.32 5.72 -26.42
CA GLY A 182 14.82 6.62 -25.38
C GLY A 182 16.21 7.22 -25.64
N GLY A 183 16.25 8.56 -25.61
CA GLY A 183 17.47 9.36 -25.70
C GLY A 183 17.25 10.67 -24.96
N SER A 184 17.39 10.62 -23.64
CA SER A 184 17.43 11.81 -22.79
C SER A 184 18.69 12.61 -23.11
N SER A 185 18.53 13.83 -23.62
CA SER A 185 19.60 14.80 -23.69
C SER A 185 19.04 16.20 -23.56
N SER A 186 18.97 16.68 -22.33
CA SER A 186 18.94 18.10 -22.01
C SER A 186 20.00 18.38 -20.95
N ASN A 187 21.10 19.01 -21.40
CA ASN A 187 22.05 19.70 -20.56
C ASN A 187 21.34 20.82 -19.80
N GLY A 188 21.19 20.65 -18.49
CA GLY A 188 20.67 21.66 -17.57
C GLY A 188 20.53 21.05 -16.19
N THR A 189 21.56 21.25 -15.36
CA THR A 189 21.64 21.12 -13.88
C THR A 189 20.77 20.06 -13.16
N PRO A 190 21.35 19.18 -12.32
CA PRO A 190 20.61 18.08 -11.70
C PRO A 190 19.58 18.58 -10.68
N ASP A 191 18.31 18.24 -10.90
CA ASP A 191 17.20 18.41 -9.95
C ASP A 191 17.39 17.47 -8.74
N PRO A 192 17.14 17.89 -7.49
CA PRO A 192 17.51 17.12 -6.30
C PRO A 192 16.56 15.95 -5.96
N ILE A 193 15.44 15.75 -6.66
CA ILE A 193 14.37 14.80 -6.27
C ILE A 193 14.52 13.41 -6.94
N GLY A 194 15.73 13.12 -7.42
CA GLY A 194 16.13 11.81 -7.95
C GLY A 194 17.22 11.11 -7.13
N LYS A 195 17.75 11.74 -6.08
CA LYS A 195 18.78 11.12 -5.24
C LYS A 195 18.15 10.33 -4.11
N CYS A 196 18.33 9.03 -4.14
CA CYS A 196 18.04 8.22 -2.99
C CYS A 196 19.35 7.88 -2.26
N PRO A 197 19.38 7.92 -0.92
CA PRO A 197 18.29 8.33 -0.01
C PRO A 197 17.98 9.83 -0.08
N GLN A 198 16.70 10.20 0.00
CA GLN A 198 16.29 11.58 0.26
C GLN A 198 16.39 11.84 1.76
N GLU A 199 17.30 12.73 2.17
CA GLU A 199 17.48 13.07 3.58
C GLU A 199 16.60 14.27 4.00
N GLU A 200 16.52 15.26 3.10
CA GLU A 200 15.80 16.52 3.31
C GLU A 200 14.29 16.36 3.10
N GLU A 201 13.51 17.04 3.93
CA GLU A 201 12.06 17.13 3.75
C GLU A 201 11.75 18.05 2.58
N ILE A 202 11.04 17.53 1.59
CA ILE A 202 10.67 18.24 0.36
C ILE A 202 9.20 18.67 0.37
N LEU A 203 8.39 18.14 1.29
CA LEU A 203 7.01 18.56 1.51
C LEU A 203 6.87 19.20 2.91
N PRO A 204 6.13 20.33 3.02
CA PRO A 204 5.89 20.96 4.31
C PRO A 204 4.99 20.10 5.19
N ALA A 205 5.40 19.86 6.45
CA ALA A 205 4.63 19.03 7.38
C ALA A 205 3.22 19.57 7.66
N GLU A 206 3.04 20.88 7.55
CA GLU A 206 1.79 21.59 7.79
C GLU A 206 0.76 21.36 6.68
N SER A 207 1.19 20.82 5.53
CA SER A 207 0.30 20.47 4.42
C SER A 207 -0.47 19.17 4.66
N PHE A 208 -0.14 18.44 5.72
CA PHE A 208 -0.75 17.15 6.03
C PHE A 208 -1.37 17.15 7.42
N LYS A 209 -2.45 16.39 7.56
CA LYS A 209 -3.15 16.20 8.82
C LYS A 209 -2.70 14.90 9.46
N GLN A 210 -2.51 14.91 10.78
CA GLN A 210 -2.30 13.69 11.57
C GLN A 210 -3.63 13.04 12.01
N GLU A 211 -4.76 13.68 11.74
CA GLU A 211 -6.10 13.24 12.17
C GLU A 211 -6.33 11.75 11.84
N ASP A 212 -6.86 11.00 12.82
CA ASP A 212 -7.16 9.56 12.77
C ASP A 212 -5.95 8.61 12.61
N CYS A 213 -4.73 9.14 12.61
CA CYS A 213 -3.50 8.37 12.53
C CYS A 213 -2.73 8.38 13.86
N THR A 214 -1.91 7.34 14.09
CA THR A 214 -1.02 7.29 15.26
C THR A 214 0.06 8.37 15.19
N SER A 215 0.78 8.59 16.30
CA SER A 215 1.95 9.47 16.30
C SER A 215 2.93 9.11 15.19
N ASN A 216 3.47 10.14 14.52
CA ASN A 216 4.40 10.03 13.39
C ASN A 216 3.85 9.35 12.12
N MET A 217 2.53 9.31 11.99
CA MET A 217 1.83 8.99 10.76
C MET A 217 1.06 10.22 10.28
N LEU A 218 0.87 10.36 8.97
CA LEU A 218 0.09 11.43 8.34
C LEU A 218 -1.03 10.80 7.51
N CYS A 219 -2.22 11.38 7.58
CA CYS A 219 -3.34 11.04 6.72
C CYS A 219 -3.09 11.66 5.35
N VAL A 220 -2.89 10.82 4.34
CA VAL A 220 -2.59 11.21 2.96
C VAL A 220 -3.56 10.55 2.00
N ASP A 221 -3.73 11.15 0.82
CA ASP A 221 -4.49 10.52 -0.25
C ASP A 221 -3.83 9.19 -0.68
N ALA A 222 -4.63 8.17 -0.93
CA ALA A 222 -4.14 6.84 -1.30
C ALA A 222 -3.30 6.84 -2.59
N SER A 223 -3.57 7.76 -3.52
CA SER A 223 -2.78 7.94 -4.75
C SER A 223 -1.33 8.33 -4.48
N LEU A 224 -1.03 8.97 -3.34
CA LEU A 224 0.33 9.38 -2.99
C LEU A 224 1.22 8.22 -2.55
N VAL A 225 0.63 7.10 -2.12
CA VAL A 225 1.35 5.91 -1.66
C VAL A 225 1.22 4.71 -2.60
N GLY A 226 0.42 4.84 -3.65
CA GLY A 226 0.25 3.83 -4.71
C GLY A 226 -0.20 2.48 -4.15
N GLU A 227 0.46 1.40 -4.58
CA GLU A 227 0.12 0.02 -4.20
C GLU A 227 0.18 -0.25 -2.70
N GLN A 228 0.95 0.53 -1.94
CA GLN A 228 1.05 0.37 -0.49
C GLN A 228 -0.24 0.80 0.24
N ALA A 229 -1.14 1.55 -0.39
CA ALA A 229 -2.38 2.02 0.22
C ALA A 229 -3.22 0.88 0.84
N GLY A 230 -3.24 -0.29 0.20
CA GLY A 230 -4.01 -1.45 0.68
C GLY A 230 -3.51 -2.04 2.00
N LYS A 231 -2.26 -1.76 2.39
CA LYS A 231 -1.62 -2.27 3.61
C LYS A 231 -1.65 -1.27 4.78
N LEU A 232 -2.10 -0.04 4.52
CA LEU A 232 -2.10 1.04 5.50
C LEU A 232 -3.48 1.20 6.16
N ALA A 233 -3.48 1.70 7.39
CA ALA A 233 -4.73 2.01 8.09
C ALA A 233 -5.47 3.13 7.36
N LYS A 234 -6.81 3.07 7.32
CA LYS A 234 -7.64 4.13 6.74
C LYS A 234 -7.73 5.33 7.68
N CYS A 235 -7.80 6.53 7.11
CA CYS A 235 -8.14 7.77 7.80
C CYS A 235 -9.22 8.52 7.02
N LYS A 236 -9.77 9.61 7.56
CA LYS A 236 -10.90 10.33 6.97
C LYS A 236 -10.71 10.77 5.51
N ALA A 237 -9.49 11.12 5.11
CA ALA A 237 -9.16 11.62 3.78
C ALA A 237 -8.32 10.64 2.93
N GLY A 238 -8.10 9.40 3.39
CA GLY A 238 -7.29 8.42 2.67
C GLY A 238 -6.70 7.36 3.59
N VAL A 239 -5.36 7.31 3.67
CA VAL A 239 -4.61 6.31 4.44
C VAL A 239 -3.52 6.94 5.32
N CYS A 240 -3.22 6.29 6.44
CA CYS A 240 -2.16 6.70 7.35
C CYS A 240 -0.80 6.19 6.85
N ALA A 241 0.07 7.10 6.42
CA ALA A 241 1.42 6.81 5.94
C ALA A 241 2.50 7.36 6.89
N PRO A 242 3.68 6.74 6.96
CA PRO A 242 4.76 7.23 7.82
C PRO A 242 5.18 8.66 7.48
N LYS A 243 5.19 9.53 8.50
CA LYS A 243 5.50 10.96 8.35
C LYS A 243 6.83 11.17 7.61
N LYS A 244 7.88 10.43 8.00
CA LYS A 244 9.21 10.56 7.38
C LYS A 244 9.19 10.27 5.87
N SER A 245 8.42 9.27 5.44
CA SER A 245 8.27 8.90 4.04
C SER A 245 7.46 9.92 3.25
N VAL A 246 6.35 10.40 3.83
CA VAL A 246 5.50 11.43 3.22
C VAL A 246 6.28 12.71 2.99
N LEU A 247 6.96 13.24 4.02
CA LEU A 247 7.69 14.52 3.91
C LEU A 247 8.87 14.47 2.94
N ARG A 248 9.34 13.28 2.56
CA ARG A 248 10.42 13.04 1.60
C ARG A 248 9.91 12.55 0.23
N GLY A 249 8.60 12.69 -0.01
CA GLY A 249 7.95 12.30 -1.28
C GLY A 249 8.18 10.84 -1.67
N GLY A 250 8.21 9.93 -0.69
CA GLY A 250 8.45 8.50 -0.91
C GLY A 250 9.92 8.12 -1.12
N GLY A 251 10.86 9.08 -1.14
CA GLY A 251 12.30 8.84 -1.28
C GLY A 251 13.03 8.53 0.04
N TYR A 252 12.30 8.37 1.14
CA TYR A 252 12.87 8.04 2.44
C TYR A 252 13.30 6.57 2.48
N VAL A 253 14.58 6.32 2.70
CA VAL A 253 15.09 4.99 3.02
C VAL A 253 15.13 4.86 4.53
N PRO A 254 14.34 3.97 5.15
CA PRO A 254 14.39 3.80 6.58
C PRO A 254 15.75 3.26 7.02
N LYS A 255 16.11 3.52 8.27
CA LYS A 255 17.37 3.06 8.84
C LYS A 255 17.47 1.53 8.77
N THR A 256 18.62 1.02 8.33
CA THR A 256 18.93 -0.42 8.38
C THR A 256 19.10 -0.86 9.83
N CYS A 257 18.52 -2.00 10.18
CA CYS A 257 18.61 -2.60 11.50
C CYS A 257 18.76 -4.12 11.39
N LYS A 258 19.02 -4.80 12.52
CA LYS A 258 19.00 -6.26 12.61
C LYS A 258 17.73 -6.71 13.32
N SER A 259 16.91 -7.47 12.60
CA SER A 259 15.64 -7.99 13.09
C SER A 259 15.86 -9.32 13.84
N THR A 260 14.76 -9.98 14.22
CA THR A 260 14.72 -11.26 14.92
C THR A 260 15.59 -12.30 14.23
N GLY A 261 16.54 -12.93 14.93
CA GLY A 261 17.47 -13.91 14.33
C GLY A 261 18.59 -13.30 13.47
N GLY A 262 18.88 -12.01 13.64
CA GLY A 262 20.02 -11.35 13.00
C GLY A 262 19.79 -11.01 11.51
N PHE A 263 18.56 -11.14 11.01
CA PHE A 263 18.23 -10.83 9.62
C PHE A 263 18.28 -9.32 9.34
N GLU A 264 18.60 -8.97 8.10
CA GLU A 264 18.49 -7.57 7.66
C GLU A 264 17.04 -7.08 7.77
N GLY A 265 16.87 -5.86 8.25
CA GLY A 265 15.58 -5.19 8.30
C GLY A 265 15.65 -3.68 8.06
N ARG A 266 14.49 -3.06 8.19
CA ARG A 266 14.28 -1.60 8.14
C ARG A 266 13.42 -1.17 9.32
N CYS A 267 13.80 -0.06 9.93
CA CYS A 267 13.00 0.57 10.96
C CYS A 267 11.67 1.03 10.36
N SER A 268 10.58 0.41 10.81
CA SER A 268 9.25 0.60 10.26
C SER A 268 8.29 1.06 11.35
N ASN A 269 7.42 2.02 11.03
CA ASN A 269 6.55 2.65 12.02
C ASN A 269 5.53 1.65 12.58
N VAL A 270 5.35 1.62 13.91
CA VAL A 270 4.37 0.74 14.58
C VAL A 270 2.91 1.06 14.25
N GLY A 271 2.65 2.23 13.68
CA GLY A 271 1.34 2.63 13.16
C GLY A 271 0.93 1.88 11.88
N ILE A 272 1.88 1.22 11.19
CA ILE A 272 1.55 0.32 10.08
C ILE A 272 0.89 -0.94 10.68
N PRO A 273 -0.32 -1.33 10.25
CA PRO A 273 -1.08 -2.41 10.88
C PRO A 273 -0.29 -3.72 11.03
N GLU A 274 0.43 -4.14 9.99
CA GLU A 274 1.23 -5.36 10.00
C GLU A 274 2.40 -5.31 10.99
N ILE A 275 3.03 -4.14 11.16
CA ILE A 275 4.11 -3.92 12.13
C ILE A 275 3.55 -3.91 13.55
N GLY A 276 2.44 -3.20 13.76
CA GLY A 276 1.74 -3.14 15.04
C GLY A 276 1.27 -4.53 15.53
N ALA A 277 0.77 -5.36 14.62
CA ALA A 277 0.36 -6.74 14.91
C ALA A 277 1.54 -7.62 15.36
N GLN A 278 2.75 -7.30 14.94
CA GLN A 278 3.96 -8.07 15.26
C GLN A 278 4.82 -7.42 16.36
N LYS A 279 4.25 -6.47 17.13
CA LYS A 279 5.00 -5.71 18.15
C LYS A 279 5.73 -6.56 19.18
N ALA A 280 5.19 -7.73 19.52
CA ALA A 280 5.82 -8.65 20.46
C ALA A 280 7.00 -9.44 19.86
N LEU A 281 7.06 -9.56 18.54
CA LEU A 281 8.03 -10.39 17.82
C LEU A 281 9.16 -9.59 17.19
N LEU A 282 8.90 -8.34 16.80
CA LEU A 282 9.88 -7.48 16.16
C LEU A 282 10.70 -6.73 17.21
N PRO A 283 12.04 -6.78 17.17
CA PRO A 283 12.87 -6.04 18.10
C PRO A 283 12.83 -4.55 17.77
N LYS A 284 13.01 -3.73 18.79
CA LYS A 284 13.26 -2.29 18.57
C LYS A 284 14.62 -2.03 17.90
N ALA A 285 15.61 -2.89 18.15
CA ALA A 285 16.99 -2.70 17.70
C ALA A 285 17.48 -1.25 17.99
N ASP A 286 18.03 -0.57 17.00
CA ASP A 286 18.46 0.83 17.05
C ASP A 286 17.49 1.77 16.30
N CYS A 287 16.22 1.35 16.18
CA CYS A 287 15.14 2.14 15.61
C CYS A 287 14.59 3.17 16.61
N ASP A 288 13.85 4.16 16.09
CA ASP A 288 13.23 5.21 16.90
C ASP A 288 12.13 4.65 17.82
N ALA A 289 11.61 5.49 18.72
CA ALA A 289 10.71 5.06 19.79
C ALA A 289 9.41 4.41 19.31
N ASP A 290 8.95 4.80 18.13
CA ASP A 290 7.72 4.39 17.46
C ASP A 290 7.99 3.52 16.23
N GLU A 291 9.19 2.95 16.13
CA GLU A 291 9.59 2.06 15.05
C GLU A 291 10.07 0.71 15.61
N LEU A 292 9.86 -0.34 14.81
CA LEU A 292 10.40 -1.67 15.06
C LEU A 292 11.19 -2.13 13.84
N CYS A 293 12.15 -3.01 14.08
CA CYS A 293 12.97 -3.55 13.01
C CYS A 293 12.22 -4.66 12.26
N ALA A 294 11.53 -4.30 11.19
CA ALA A 294 10.85 -5.24 10.31
C ALA A 294 11.86 -5.92 9.37
N PRO A 295 11.89 -7.25 9.27
CA PRO A 295 12.85 -7.94 8.44
C PRO A 295 12.53 -7.74 6.95
N CYS A 296 13.54 -7.68 6.08
CA CYS A 296 13.33 -7.58 4.62
C CYS A 296 12.52 -8.76 4.05
N PHE A 297 12.79 -9.94 4.59
CA PHE A 297 12.14 -11.20 4.24
C PHE A 297 11.55 -11.84 5.49
N ASP A 298 10.40 -12.49 5.35
CA ASP A 298 9.81 -13.26 6.43
C ASP A 298 10.77 -14.41 6.80
N PRO A 299 11.28 -14.48 8.04
CA PRO A 299 12.28 -15.47 8.43
C PRO A 299 11.73 -16.90 8.46
N ARG A 300 10.44 -17.09 8.26
CA ARG A 300 9.79 -18.41 8.25
C ARG A 300 9.67 -18.96 6.84
N THR A 301 9.34 -18.09 5.88
CA THR A 301 9.00 -18.46 4.49
C THR A 301 10.02 -17.99 3.46
N GLY A 302 10.84 -16.99 3.79
CA GLY A 302 11.76 -16.33 2.87
C GLY A 302 11.09 -15.34 1.91
N LYS A 303 9.77 -15.12 2.00
CA LYS A 303 9.04 -14.18 1.15
C LYS A 303 9.37 -12.73 1.53
N GLU A 304 9.35 -11.82 0.56
CA GLU A 304 9.52 -10.39 0.82
C GLU A 304 8.39 -9.84 1.70
N THR A 305 8.75 -9.03 2.70
CA THR A 305 7.77 -8.34 3.56
C THR A 305 7.41 -6.95 3.03
N GLY A 306 8.23 -6.42 2.13
CA GLY A 306 8.17 -5.03 1.67
C GLY A 306 8.91 -4.03 2.58
N ALA A 307 9.47 -4.47 3.71
CA ALA A 307 10.18 -3.57 4.64
C ALA A 307 11.36 -2.86 3.96
N CYS A 308 12.05 -3.53 3.04
CA CYS A 308 13.24 -3.04 2.33
C CYS A 308 12.93 -2.60 0.89
N SER A 309 11.66 -2.33 0.60
CA SER A 309 11.17 -1.79 -0.68
C SER A 309 10.21 -0.61 -0.46
N GLN A 310 10.35 0.08 0.69
CA GLN A 310 9.53 1.25 1.03
C GLN A 310 9.84 2.46 0.16
N ALA A 311 11.06 2.51 -0.39
CA ALA A 311 11.47 3.44 -1.43
C ALA A 311 11.97 2.66 -2.65
N SER A 312 11.79 3.21 -3.86
CA SER A 312 12.16 2.55 -5.14
C SER A 312 13.64 2.19 -5.29
N CYS A 313 14.45 2.81 -4.47
CA CYS A 313 15.91 2.72 -4.41
C CYS A 313 16.43 1.96 -3.20
N ASP A 314 15.54 1.57 -2.28
CA ASP A 314 15.89 0.65 -1.20
C ASP A 314 15.75 -0.78 -1.72
N LYS A 315 16.73 -1.61 -1.37
CA LYS A 315 16.73 -3.04 -1.66
C LYS A 315 17.42 -3.80 -0.53
N PRO A 316 17.00 -5.04 -0.24
CA PRO A 316 17.76 -5.92 0.63
C PRO A 316 19.19 -6.10 0.10
N LYS A 317 20.17 -6.03 1.00
CA LYS A 317 21.58 -6.34 0.70
C LYS A 317 21.89 -7.81 0.95
N ASP A 318 21.26 -8.39 1.96
CA ASP A 318 21.33 -9.80 2.29
C ASP A 318 20.28 -10.59 1.49
N PRO A 319 20.60 -11.79 0.98
CA PRO A 319 19.59 -12.65 0.36
C PRO A 319 18.56 -13.14 1.40
N PRO A 320 17.37 -13.63 0.97
CA PRO A 320 16.42 -14.25 1.87
C PRO A 320 17.08 -15.37 2.67
N LYS A 321 16.89 -15.34 3.99
CA LYS A 321 17.30 -16.39 4.92
C LYS A 321 16.09 -16.79 5.74
N THR A 322 15.97 -18.07 6.03
CA THR A 322 14.95 -18.60 6.92
C THR A 322 15.59 -19.18 8.18
N PHE A 323 14.79 -19.29 9.22
CA PHE A 323 15.12 -20.09 10.39
C PHE A 323 15.50 -21.51 9.98
N ALA A 324 16.55 -22.03 10.61
CA ALA A 324 16.99 -23.40 10.38
C ALA A 324 15.87 -24.37 10.78
N GLN A 325 15.78 -25.50 10.06
CA GLN A 325 14.85 -26.55 10.45
C GLN A 325 15.38 -27.27 11.69
N CYS A 326 14.43 -27.70 12.52
CA CYS A 326 14.67 -28.66 13.59
C CYS A 326 13.59 -29.74 13.53
N CYS A 327 13.75 -30.79 14.32
CA CYS A 327 12.79 -31.87 14.45
C CYS A 327 12.45 -32.54 13.11
N GLY A 328 13.48 -32.80 12.30
CA GLY A 328 13.31 -33.43 10.99
C GLY A 328 12.44 -32.61 10.02
N GLY A 329 12.34 -31.29 10.21
CA GLY A 329 11.60 -30.38 9.34
C GLY A 329 10.24 -29.92 9.89
N THR A 330 9.75 -30.55 10.97
CA THR A 330 8.46 -30.19 11.59
C THR A 330 8.54 -28.98 12.51
N GLY A 331 9.73 -28.40 12.69
CA GLY A 331 9.91 -27.18 13.47
C GLY A 331 10.93 -26.22 12.85
N ARG A 332 11.07 -25.06 13.51
CA ARG A 332 12.05 -24.02 13.19
C ARG A 332 12.83 -23.62 14.42
N CYS A 333 14.14 -23.45 14.25
CA CYS A 333 15.00 -22.84 15.24
C CYS A 333 14.72 -21.35 15.28
N VAL A 334 14.13 -20.88 16.36
CA VAL A 334 13.75 -19.47 16.56
C VAL A 334 14.48 -18.88 17.77
N PRO A 335 14.62 -17.55 17.83
CA PRO A 335 15.04 -16.87 19.06
C PRO A 335 14.03 -17.11 20.17
N THR A 336 14.50 -17.11 21.42
CA THR A 336 13.66 -17.32 22.61
C THR A 336 12.48 -16.34 22.65
N GLU A 337 12.71 -15.10 22.22
CA GLU A 337 11.71 -14.03 22.18
C GLU A 337 10.61 -14.32 21.17
N ALA A 338 10.96 -14.88 20.01
CA ALA A 338 10.01 -15.25 18.96
C ALA A 338 9.17 -16.48 19.33
N ALA A 339 9.68 -17.34 20.22
CA ALA A 339 8.92 -18.46 20.79
C ALA A 339 7.88 -18.01 21.85
N GLY A 340 7.89 -16.74 22.25
CA GLY A 340 6.91 -16.16 23.18
C GLY A 340 6.95 -16.77 24.58
N GLU A 341 5.83 -16.69 25.29
CA GLU A 341 5.73 -17.12 26.70
C GLU A 341 6.02 -18.62 26.91
N ASN A 342 5.88 -19.43 25.88
CA ASN A 342 6.10 -20.87 25.94
C ASN A 342 7.52 -21.30 25.59
N ALA A 343 8.45 -20.37 25.33
CA ALA A 343 9.83 -20.68 25.00
C ALA A 343 10.49 -21.62 26.02
N SER A 344 10.16 -21.48 27.30
CA SER A 344 10.66 -22.34 28.39
C SER A 344 10.18 -23.79 28.34
N SER A 345 9.08 -24.06 27.63
CA SER A 345 8.52 -25.41 27.48
C SER A 345 8.97 -26.09 26.18
N LEU A 346 9.64 -25.34 25.30
CA LEU A 346 10.17 -25.84 24.04
C LEU A 346 11.61 -26.37 24.22
N GLY A 347 11.92 -27.42 23.48
CA GLY A 347 13.26 -28.01 23.47
C GLY A 347 14.23 -27.26 22.57
N LYS A 348 15.52 -27.58 22.69
CA LYS A 348 16.54 -27.09 21.75
C LYS A 348 16.61 -27.93 20.49
N ASP A 349 16.42 -29.25 20.58
CA ASP A 349 16.71 -30.19 19.49
C ASP A 349 18.09 -29.91 18.84
N THR A 350 18.17 -29.64 17.53
CA THR A 350 19.40 -29.25 16.82
C THR A 350 19.69 -27.76 16.86
N CYS A 351 18.85 -26.96 17.50
CA CYS A 351 18.93 -25.51 17.52
C CYS A 351 20.05 -24.98 18.43
N SER A 352 20.74 -23.93 17.97
CA SER A 352 21.89 -23.34 18.66
C SER A 352 22.07 -21.86 18.29
N GLY A 353 23.02 -21.19 18.96
CA GLY A 353 23.35 -19.79 18.70
C GLY A 353 22.20 -18.83 19.00
N GLU A 354 21.95 -17.89 18.08
CA GLU A 354 20.91 -16.84 18.19
C GLU A 354 19.48 -17.37 18.05
N THR A 355 19.32 -18.65 17.68
CA THR A 355 18.03 -19.31 17.52
C THR A 355 17.98 -20.59 18.35
N PRO A 356 18.05 -20.53 19.69
CA PRO A 356 18.33 -21.70 20.51
C PRO A 356 17.11 -22.59 20.77
N VAL A 357 15.92 -22.21 20.32
CA VAL A 357 14.66 -22.89 20.64
C VAL A 357 14.06 -23.51 19.39
N CYS A 358 13.69 -24.79 19.45
CA CYS A 358 12.95 -25.46 18.39
C CYS A 358 11.45 -25.27 18.60
N ALA A 359 10.83 -24.41 17.79
CA ALA A 359 9.39 -24.18 17.80
C ALA A 359 8.69 -25.05 16.73
N PRO A 360 7.54 -25.67 17.04
CA PRO A 360 6.70 -26.34 16.04
C PRO A 360 6.30 -25.37 14.91
N ASN A 361 6.14 -25.88 13.69
CA ASN A 361 5.72 -25.08 12.53
C ASN A 361 4.38 -24.35 12.77
N GLU A 362 3.48 -24.94 13.57
CA GLU A 362 2.20 -24.38 13.95
C GLU A 362 2.35 -23.12 14.80
N PHE A 363 3.33 -23.10 15.70
CA PHE A 363 3.58 -21.96 16.60
C PHE A 363 4.24 -20.80 15.90
N VAL A 364 4.98 -21.06 14.82
CA VAL A 364 5.56 -20.02 13.98
C VAL A 364 4.63 -19.62 12.82
N GLY A 365 3.45 -20.23 12.67
CA GLY A 365 2.50 -19.88 11.60
C GLY A 365 2.92 -20.36 10.21
N LEU A 366 3.68 -21.45 10.14
CA LEU A 366 4.04 -22.16 8.90
C LEU A 366 3.11 -23.35 8.59
N ALA A 367 2.32 -23.77 9.56
CA ALA A 367 1.33 -24.83 9.40
C ALA A 367 0.05 -24.46 10.16
N GLN A 368 -1.10 -24.86 9.61
CA GLN A 368 -2.36 -24.78 10.34
C GLN A 368 -2.40 -25.91 11.38
N PRO A 369 -2.54 -25.60 12.68
CA PRO A 369 -2.58 -26.63 13.70
C PRO A 369 -3.81 -27.52 13.52
N ARG A 370 -3.58 -28.82 13.46
CA ARG A 370 -4.67 -29.80 13.41
C ARG A 370 -5.27 -29.96 14.81
N SER A 371 -6.58 -29.75 14.94
CA SER A 371 -7.27 -30.02 16.20
C SER A 371 -7.22 -31.50 16.57
N CYS A 372 -7.15 -31.78 17.86
CA CYS A 372 -7.13 -33.13 18.41
C CYS A 372 -8.07 -33.30 19.60
N LYS A 373 -8.41 -34.55 19.85
CA LYS A 373 -9.19 -35.01 20.98
C LYS A 373 -8.43 -36.07 21.74
N ALA A 374 -8.42 -35.96 23.05
CA ALA A 374 -7.77 -36.94 23.91
C ALA A 374 -8.56 -37.18 25.20
N GLY A 375 -8.22 -38.26 25.91
CA GLY A 375 -8.95 -38.68 27.12
C GLY A 375 -10.43 -38.96 26.85
N PHE A 376 -10.74 -39.84 25.89
CA PHE A 376 -12.11 -40.15 25.45
C PHE A 376 -12.90 -38.93 24.91
N GLY A 377 -12.20 -37.95 24.33
CA GLY A 377 -12.81 -36.76 23.74
C GLY A 377 -13.13 -35.64 24.74
N LEU A 378 -12.74 -35.79 26.01
CA LEU A 378 -12.92 -34.77 27.04
C LEU A 378 -11.93 -33.61 26.93
N ILE A 379 -10.76 -33.86 26.33
CA ILE A 379 -9.71 -32.85 26.16
C ILE A 379 -9.67 -32.47 24.68
N LYS A 380 -9.97 -31.20 24.39
CA LYS A 380 -9.73 -30.59 23.08
C LYS A 380 -8.35 -29.93 23.07
N GLY A 381 -7.66 -30.10 21.96
CA GLY A 381 -6.30 -29.58 21.79
C GLY A 381 -5.93 -29.40 20.33
N ILE A 382 -4.63 -29.21 20.12
CA ILE A 382 -4.00 -29.25 18.80
C ILE A 382 -2.85 -30.27 18.79
N CYS A 383 -2.62 -30.90 17.64
CA CYS A 383 -1.49 -31.77 17.43
C CYS A 383 -0.22 -30.95 17.29
N LEU A 384 0.79 -31.27 18.11
CA LEU A 384 2.12 -30.70 18.05
C LEU A 384 3.15 -31.80 17.85
N SER A 385 4.21 -31.51 17.11
CA SER A 385 5.34 -32.44 16.97
C SER A 385 5.96 -32.75 18.34
N ARG A 386 6.18 -34.05 18.61
CA ARG A 386 6.80 -34.54 19.85
C ARG A 386 8.18 -33.96 20.08
N CYS A 387 8.92 -33.71 19.01
CA CYS A 387 10.32 -33.34 19.09
C CYS A 387 10.51 -31.91 19.62
N SER A 388 9.56 -31.01 19.36
CA SER A 388 9.60 -29.62 19.80
C SER A 388 9.27 -29.44 21.29
N VAL A 389 8.70 -30.45 21.94
CA VAL A 389 8.16 -30.32 23.29
C VAL A 389 9.01 -31.10 24.28
N THR A 390 9.53 -30.40 25.29
CA THR A 390 10.20 -31.09 26.40
C THR A 390 9.17 -31.73 27.33
N THR A 391 9.38 -33.01 27.65
CA THR A 391 8.50 -33.80 28.52
C THR A 391 8.40 -33.29 29.97
N GLY A 392 9.12 -32.22 30.33
CA GLY A 392 9.16 -31.62 31.68
C GLY A 392 8.58 -30.22 31.82
N GLY A 393 8.01 -29.61 30.77
CA GLY A 393 7.50 -28.22 30.77
C GLY A 393 5.98 -28.08 30.95
N ALA A 394 5.40 -26.97 30.46
CA ALA A 394 3.94 -26.72 30.46
C ALA A 394 3.11 -27.80 29.73
N PHE A 395 3.81 -28.64 28.97
CA PHE A 395 3.31 -29.76 28.21
C PHE A 395 3.60 -31.14 28.85
N ALA A 396 4.07 -31.17 30.10
CA ALA A 396 4.12 -32.41 30.87
C ALA A 396 2.68 -32.95 31.05
N GLY A 397 2.35 -34.02 30.33
CA GLY A 397 0.99 -34.57 30.28
C GLY A 397 0.35 -34.61 28.89
N LEU A 398 1.09 -34.21 27.85
CA LEU A 398 0.72 -34.47 26.47
C LEU A 398 0.41 -35.96 26.22
N ILE A 399 -0.67 -36.21 25.49
CA ILE A 399 -1.20 -37.55 25.21
C ILE A 399 -1.33 -37.78 23.70
N LYS A 400 -1.17 -39.03 23.24
CA LYS A 400 -1.16 -39.36 21.80
C LYS A 400 -2.43 -38.89 21.07
N GLY A 401 -3.57 -38.83 21.77
CA GLY A 401 -4.84 -38.36 21.19
C GLY A 401 -5.19 -39.10 19.89
N ASP A 402 -5.90 -38.41 19.00
CA ASP A 402 -6.10 -38.73 17.59
C ASP A 402 -5.04 -38.06 16.68
N CYS A 403 -3.89 -37.71 17.25
CA CYS A 403 -2.76 -37.16 16.48
C CYS A 403 -1.97 -38.26 15.75
N ASP A 404 -1.21 -37.85 14.74
CA ASP A 404 -0.45 -38.76 13.89
C ASP A 404 0.76 -39.29 14.63
N ASP A 405 1.39 -40.32 14.08
CA ASP A 405 2.61 -40.84 14.66
C ASP A 405 3.71 -39.78 14.65
N GLY A 406 4.29 -39.53 15.83
CA GLY A 406 5.27 -38.45 16.03
C GLY A 406 4.68 -37.16 16.59
N GLU A 407 3.36 -37.08 16.77
CA GLU A 407 2.67 -35.94 17.37
C GLU A 407 2.11 -36.25 18.76
N LEU A 408 1.70 -35.19 19.46
CA LEU A 408 0.98 -35.24 20.72
C LEU A 408 -0.12 -34.18 20.76
N CYS A 409 -1.23 -34.53 21.40
CA CYS A 409 -2.36 -33.63 21.58
C CYS A 409 -2.12 -32.67 22.75
N ALA A 410 -1.90 -31.39 22.43
CA ALA A 410 -1.70 -30.29 23.36
C ALA A 410 -3.03 -29.65 23.76
N PRO A 411 -3.46 -29.76 25.03
CA PRO A 411 -4.72 -29.16 25.48
C PRO A 411 -4.75 -27.66 25.19
N CYS A 412 -5.89 -27.14 24.75
CA CYS A 412 -6.01 -25.71 24.43
C CYS A 412 -5.78 -24.80 25.64
N SER A 413 -5.96 -25.31 26.86
CA SER A 413 -5.63 -24.60 28.10
C SER A 413 -4.13 -24.47 28.38
N LYS A 414 -3.28 -25.06 27.55
CA LYS A 414 -1.80 -25.10 27.70
C LYS A 414 -1.06 -24.47 26.52
N VAL A 415 -1.76 -23.97 25.51
CA VAL A 415 -1.17 -23.24 24.37
C VAL A 415 -1.46 -21.73 24.51
N PRO A 416 -0.73 -20.83 23.83
CA PRO A 416 -0.99 -19.40 23.91
C PRO A 416 -2.44 -19.06 23.55
N PRO A 417 -3.07 -18.07 24.20
CA PRO A 417 -4.36 -17.54 23.76
C PRO A 417 -4.31 -17.10 22.29
N GLY A 418 -5.36 -17.42 21.53
CA GLY A 418 -5.44 -17.10 20.10
C GLY A 418 -4.67 -18.07 19.18
N THR A 419 -4.14 -19.18 19.72
CA THR A 419 -3.61 -20.26 18.88
C THR A 419 -4.74 -20.82 18.01
N ALA A 420 -4.53 -20.86 16.71
CA ALA A 420 -5.49 -21.44 15.77
C ALA A 420 -5.87 -22.88 16.21
N GLY A 421 -7.14 -23.25 16.04
CA GLY A 421 -7.65 -24.53 16.49
C GLY A 421 -7.94 -24.66 18.00
N CYS A 422 -7.70 -23.59 18.79
CA CYS A 422 -7.92 -23.56 20.24
C CYS A 422 -8.82 -22.41 20.74
N ASN A 423 -9.81 -22.03 19.93
CA ASN A 423 -10.81 -21.01 20.24
C ASN A 423 -12.12 -21.56 20.82
#